data_AF-A0A194W5V1-F1
#
_entry.id   AF-A0A194W5V1-F1
#
_cell.length_a   1.000
_cell.length_b   1.000
_cell.length_c   1.000
_cell.angle_alpha   90.00
_cell.angle_beta   90.00
_cell.angle_gamma   90.00
#
_symmetry.space_group_name_H-M   'P 1'
#
loop_
_entity.id
_entity.type
_entity.pdbx_description
1 polymer ?
#
loop_
_entity_poly.entity_id
_entity_poly.type
_entity_poly.pdbx_seq_one_letter_code
_entity_poly.pdbx_strand_id
1 'polypeptide(L)'
;MAGLALLSVAPLLSATSSITFTLSEDTFIRPLMHTSPVETELERRHHTNRALPSLIGFTRNGLAIIFTTYPLSIATAAANLARHDANVNISAHAATRPRVAAGFYLAGLIFSVLHFPFGPGAMRHLNHVKDDMGVEGDPGADNTASMVSWLRINSTRAFVADLPSWTCYFVAFMVAMS
;
A
#
# COMPACT_ATOMS: atom_id res chain seq x y z
N MET A 1 29.77 -0.55 -8.03
CA MET A 1 28.63 -0.49 -8.99
C MET A 1 27.42 -1.25 -8.48
N ALA A 2 27.50 -2.55 -8.16
CA ALA A 2 26.34 -3.36 -7.73
C ALA A 2 25.58 -2.79 -6.51
N GLY A 3 26.27 -2.34 -5.46
CA GLY A 3 25.62 -1.75 -4.28
C GLY A 3 24.82 -0.47 -4.57
N LEU A 4 25.26 0.34 -5.53
CA LEU A 4 24.55 1.55 -5.95
C LEU A 4 23.32 1.21 -6.78
N ALA A 5 23.43 0.22 -7.67
CA ALA A 5 22.28 -0.29 -8.42
C ALA A 5 21.19 -0.86 -7.50
N LEU A 6 21.60 -1.63 -6.47
CA LEU A 6 20.70 -2.15 -5.45
C LEU A 6 20.02 -1.04 -4.66
N LEU A 7 20.78 -0.02 -4.23
CA LEU A 7 20.22 1.14 -3.54
C LEU A 7 19.19 1.87 -4.39
N SER A 8 19.47 2.06 -5.68
CA SER A 8 18.57 2.79 -6.58
C SER A 8 17.31 2.00 -6.98
N VAL A 9 17.37 0.67 -7.10
CA VAL A 9 16.18 -0.13 -7.40
C VAL A 9 15.34 -0.44 -6.15
N ALA A 10 15.91 -0.36 -4.94
CA ALA A 10 15.24 -0.74 -3.71
C ALA A 10 13.91 0.01 -3.43
N PRO A 11 13.76 1.33 -3.68
CA PRO A 11 12.48 2.01 -3.54
C PRO A 11 11.40 1.43 -4.46
N LEU A 12 11.75 1.10 -5.70
CA LEU A 12 10.84 0.49 -6.67
C LEU A 12 10.41 -0.91 -6.25
N LEU A 13 11.35 -1.76 -5.82
CA LEU A 13 11.04 -3.13 -5.38
C LEU A 13 10.13 -3.13 -4.15
N SER A 14 10.44 -2.26 -3.19
CA SER A 14 9.68 -2.14 -1.95
C SER A 14 8.28 -1.58 -2.19
N ALA A 15 8.14 -0.55 -3.04
CA ALA A 15 6.83 -0.03 -3.46
C ALA A 15 6.01 -1.06 -4.27
N THR A 16 6.68 -1.87 -5.09
CA THR A 16 6.03 -2.98 -5.83
C THR A 16 5.43 -4.00 -4.87
N SER A 17 6.18 -4.34 -3.80
CA SER A 17 5.67 -5.22 -2.74
C SER A 17 4.43 -4.63 -2.06
N SER A 18 4.45 -3.34 -1.68
CA SER A 18 3.31 -2.66 -1.06
C SER A 18 2.05 -2.64 -1.94
N ILE A 19 2.19 -2.36 -3.24
CA ILE A 19 1.06 -2.39 -4.18
C ILE A 19 0.54 -3.82 -4.36
N THR A 20 1.44 -4.79 -4.52
CA THR A 20 1.05 -6.21 -4.66
C THR A 20 0.28 -6.68 -3.44
N PHE A 21 0.71 -6.27 -2.25
CA PHE A 21 0.00 -6.55 -1.00
C PHE A 21 -1.40 -5.92 -1.01
N THR A 22 -1.52 -4.64 -1.36
CA THR A 22 -2.81 -3.94 -1.45
C THR A 22 -3.77 -4.59 -2.46
N LEU A 23 -3.27 -5.01 -3.62
CA LEU A 23 -4.06 -5.72 -4.63
C LEU A 23 -4.50 -7.10 -4.15
N SER A 24 -3.63 -7.79 -3.39
CA SER A 24 -3.97 -9.09 -2.80
C SER A 24 -5.09 -8.95 -1.79
N GLU A 25 -4.99 -7.96 -0.88
CA GLU A 25 -6.07 -7.64 0.07
C GLU A 25 -7.40 -7.38 -0.64
N ASP A 26 -7.40 -6.55 -1.68
CA ASP A 26 -8.62 -6.26 -2.44
C ASP A 26 -9.20 -7.52 -3.10
N THR A 27 -8.34 -8.30 -3.77
CA THR A 27 -8.73 -9.51 -4.51
C THR A 27 -9.34 -10.58 -3.60
N PHE A 28 -8.78 -10.78 -2.41
CA PHE A 28 -9.24 -11.83 -1.49
C PHE A 28 -10.40 -11.39 -0.59
N ILE A 29 -10.49 -10.11 -0.22
CA ILE A 29 -11.48 -9.63 0.75
C ILE A 29 -12.74 -9.09 0.07
N ARG A 30 -12.62 -8.40 -1.07
CA ARG A 30 -13.76 -7.78 -1.76
C ARG A 30 -14.88 -8.76 -2.12
N PRO A 31 -14.61 -10.00 -2.59
CA PRO A 31 -15.66 -10.97 -2.89
C PRO A 31 -16.51 -11.38 -1.69
N LEU A 32 -16.00 -11.20 -0.46
CA LEU A 32 -16.72 -11.50 0.77
C LEU A 32 -17.72 -10.39 1.14
N MET A 33 -17.58 -9.19 0.54
CA MET A 33 -18.37 -8.01 0.87
C MET A 33 -19.69 -8.00 0.09
N HIS A 34 -20.55 -8.90 0.50
CA HIS A 34 -21.90 -9.09 0.00
C HIS A 34 -22.79 -7.88 0.35
N THR A 35 -23.24 -7.16 -0.68
CA THR A 35 -23.99 -5.89 -0.53
C THR A 35 -25.37 -5.90 -1.20
N SER A 36 -25.74 -6.97 -1.91
CA SER A 36 -27.04 -7.08 -2.58
C SER A 36 -28.16 -7.43 -1.58
N PRO A 37 -29.37 -6.86 -1.73
CA PRO A 37 -30.52 -7.16 -0.88
C PRO A 37 -31.26 -8.46 -1.26
N VAL A 38 -30.69 -9.27 -2.16
CA VAL A 38 -31.27 -10.58 -2.54
C VAL A 38 -31.10 -11.56 -1.38
N GLU A 39 -32.14 -12.36 -1.09
CA GLU A 39 -32.19 -13.27 0.07
C GLU A 39 -30.95 -14.18 0.19
N THR A 40 -30.51 -14.78 -0.92
CA THR A 40 -29.30 -15.63 -0.96
C THR A 40 -28.02 -14.87 -0.60
N GLU A 41 -27.96 -13.57 -0.91
CA GLU A 41 -26.81 -12.72 -0.60
C GLU A 41 -26.83 -12.26 0.87
N LEU A 42 -28.03 -12.06 1.43
CA LEU A 42 -28.21 -11.76 2.84
C LEU A 42 -27.69 -12.89 3.73
N GLU A 43 -28.01 -14.15 3.40
CA GLU A 43 -27.47 -15.33 4.11
C GLU A 43 -25.94 -15.37 4.08
N ARG A 44 -25.34 -15.09 2.91
CA ARG A 44 -23.88 -15.04 2.75
C ARG A 44 -23.27 -13.90 3.56
N ARG A 45 -23.91 -12.73 3.59
CA ARG A 45 -23.50 -11.61 4.43
C ARG A 45 -23.51 -11.99 5.90
N HIS A 46 -24.58 -12.61 6.40
CA HIS A 46 -24.63 -13.09 7.79
C HIS A 46 -23.49 -14.07 8.11
N HIS A 47 -23.23 -15.02 7.22
CA HIS A 47 -22.13 -15.95 7.39
C HIS A 47 -20.77 -15.24 7.43
N THR A 48 -20.51 -14.34 6.48
CA THR A 48 -19.27 -13.55 6.43
C THR A 48 -19.14 -12.67 7.68
N ASN A 49 -20.21 -11.99 8.11
CA ASN A 49 -20.21 -11.10 9.27
C ASN A 49 -19.69 -11.81 10.54
N ARG A 50 -20.13 -13.06 10.75
CA ARG A 50 -19.68 -13.89 11.88
C ARG A 50 -18.26 -14.44 11.71
N ALA A 51 -17.82 -14.67 10.48
CA ALA A 51 -16.48 -15.20 10.20
C ALA A 51 -15.39 -14.11 10.26
N LEU A 52 -15.73 -12.86 9.94
CA LEU A 52 -14.79 -11.76 9.78
C LEU A 52 -13.84 -11.51 10.96
N PRO A 53 -14.29 -11.53 12.23
CA PRO A 53 -13.38 -11.35 13.38
C PRO A 53 -12.28 -12.43 13.44
N SER A 54 -12.57 -13.65 13.00
CA SER A 54 -11.56 -14.72 12.92
C SER A 54 -10.62 -14.56 11.72
N LEU A 55 -11.13 -14.03 10.61
CA LEU A 55 -10.36 -13.82 9.38
C LEU A 55 -9.38 -12.66 9.49
N ILE A 56 -9.68 -11.63 10.31
CA ILE A 56 -8.85 -10.42 10.42
C ILE A 56 -7.46 -10.64 11.04
N GLY A 57 -7.16 -11.86 11.49
CA GLY A 57 -5.83 -12.27 11.95
C GLY A 57 -4.70 -11.98 10.94
N PHE A 58 -5.02 -11.86 9.64
CA PHE A 58 -4.06 -11.45 8.62
C PHE A 58 -3.45 -10.05 8.90
N THR A 59 -4.14 -9.18 9.64
CA THR A 59 -3.72 -7.80 9.94
C THR A 59 -2.34 -7.74 10.58
N ARG A 60 -1.99 -8.69 11.46
CA ARG A 60 -0.66 -8.73 12.09
C ARG A 60 0.44 -8.88 11.04
N ASN A 61 0.26 -9.79 10.08
CA ASN A 61 1.22 -10.02 9.01
C ASN A 61 1.22 -8.85 8.01
N GLY A 62 0.04 -8.29 7.72
CA GLY A 62 -0.09 -7.10 6.88
C GLY A 62 0.65 -5.89 7.45
N LEU A 63 0.52 -5.63 8.75
CA LEU A 63 1.28 -4.58 9.44
C LEU A 63 2.79 -4.84 9.36
N ALA A 64 3.24 -6.09 9.53
CA ALA A 64 4.66 -6.42 9.39
C ALA A 64 5.18 -6.10 7.98
N ILE A 65 4.40 -6.39 6.93
CA ILE A 65 4.73 -6.02 5.56
C ILE A 65 4.81 -4.49 5.43
N ILE A 66 3.77 -3.75 5.85
CA ILE A 66 3.71 -2.29 5.75
C ILE A 66 4.88 -1.62 6.48
N PHE A 67 5.14 -2.02 7.73
CA PHE A 67 6.24 -1.47 8.53
C PHE A 67 7.63 -1.93 8.07
N THR A 68 7.71 -2.83 7.10
CA THR A 68 8.97 -3.19 6.45
C THR A 68 9.12 -2.44 5.13
N THR A 69 8.14 -2.53 4.24
CA THR A 69 8.24 -2.05 2.85
C THR A 69 8.21 -0.53 2.76
N TYR A 70 7.40 0.17 3.54
CA TYR A 70 7.36 1.65 3.49
C TYR A 70 8.62 2.28 4.06
N PRO A 71 9.10 1.91 5.27
CA PRO A 71 10.37 2.43 5.77
C PRO A 71 11.54 2.10 4.85
N LEU A 72 11.58 0.90 4.26
CA LEU A 72 12.61 0.54 3.29
C LEU A 72 12.55 1.42 2.04
N SER A 73 11.36 1.65 1.48
CA SER A 73 11.17 2.53 0.31
C SER A 73 11.63 3.96 0.62
N ILE A 74 11.18 4.51 1.76
CA ILE A 74 11.48 5.87 2.18
C ILE A 74 12.97 6.04 2.46
N ALA A 75 13.57 5.13 3.24
CA ALA A 75 14.97 5.21 3.63
C ALA A 75 15.89 5.09 2.42
N THR A 76 15.60 4.15 1.51
CA THR A 76 16.41 3.98 0.30
C THR A 76 16.21 5.12 -0.71
N ALA A 77 15.00 5.68 -0.84
CA ALA A 77 14.77 6.87 -1.64
C ALA A 77 15.53 8.09 -1.08
N ALA A 78 15.46 8.31 0.24
CA ALA A 78 16.20 9.36 0.92
C ALA A 78 17.72 9.18 0.75
N ALA A 79 18.21 7.94 0.88
CA ALA A 79 19.62 7.63 0.65
C ALA A 79 20.05 7.87 -0.80
N ASN A 80 19.19 7.60 -1.81
CA ASN A 80 19.47 7.98 -3.20
C ASN A 80 19.56 9.51 -3.38
N LEU A 81 18.73 10.28 -2.68
CA LEU A 81 18.73 11.75 -2.71
C LEU A 81 19.94 12.36 -2.00
N ALA A 82 20.43 11.72 -0.94
CA ALA A 82 21.55 12.20 -0.13
C ALA A 82 22.94 11.92 -0.74
N ARG A 83 23.01 11.32 -1.94
CA ARG A 83 24.27 11.00 -2.60
C ARG A 83 25.03 12.28 -2.99
N HIS A 84 26.23 12.42 -2.42
CA HIS A 84 27.12 13.57 -2.59
C HIS A 84 27.61 13.79 -4.03
N ASP A 85 27.62 12.73 -4.82
CA ASP A 85 28.07 12.69 -6.21
C ASP A 85 27.13 13.43 -7.19
N ALA A 86 26.01 14.00 -6.70
CA ALA A 86 24.98 14.74 -7.46
C ALA A 86 24.38 13.98 -8.66
N ASN A 87 24.85 12.76 -8.88
CA ASN A 87 24.51 11.86 -9.95
C ASN A 87 23.86 10.64 -9.28
N VAL A 88 22.54 10.56 -9.37
CA VAL A 88 21.78 9.33 -9.06
C VAL A 88 22.05 8.23 -10.11
N ASN A 89 23.11 8.40 -10.90
CA ASN A 89 23.46 7.60 -12.05
C ASN A 89 23.93 6.22 -11.59
N ILE A 90 23.32 5.18 -12.14
CA ILE A 90 23.67 3.80 -11.86
C ILE A 90 24.69 3.28 -12.89
N SER A 91 24.67 3.84 -14.10
CA SER A 91 25.58 3.48 -15.19
C SER A 91 26.59 4.58 -15.48
N ALA A 92 27.84 4.18 -15.69
CA ALA A 92 28.97 5.07 -16.02
C ALA A 92 28.85 5.72 -17.41
N HIS A 93 27.85 5.35 -18.22
CA HIS A 93 27.71 5.78 -19.61
C HIS A 93 26.36 6.46 -19.93
N ALA A 94 25.47 6.65 -18.95
CA ALA A 94 24.05 6.74 -19.28
C ALA A 94 23.34 8.01 -18.76
N ALA A 95 23.39 8.35 -17.47
CA ALA A 95 22.42 9.34 -16.98
C ALA A 95 22.72 10.79 -17.37
N THR A 96 22.10 11.20 -18.46
CA THR A 96 22.06 12.56 -19.02
C THR A 96 21.25 13.53 -18.16
N ARG A 97 20.45 13.04 -17.18
CA ARG A 97 19.47 13.84 -16.43
C ARG A 97 19.36 13.47 -14.93
N PRO A 98 20.46 13.53 -14.16
CA PRO A 98 20.48 13.16 -12.73
C PRO A 98 19.47 13.94 -11.88
N ARG A 99 19.26 15.24 -12.17
CA ARG A 99 18.28 16.08 -11.47
C ARG A 99 16.84 15.62 -11.69
N VAL A 100 16.54 15.05 -12.86
CA VAL A 100 15.21 14.53 -13.18
C VAL A 100 14.96 13.26 -12.37
N ALA A 101 15.93 12.33 -12.35
CA ALA A 101 15.84 11.14 -11.51
C ALA A 101 15.66 11.50 -10.03
N ALA A 102 16.44 12.45 -9.51
CA ALA A 102 16.30 12.94 -8.14
C ALA A 102 14.90 13.53 -7.87
N GLY A 103 14.37 14.33 -8.81
CA GLY A 103 13.01 14.88 -8.70
C GLY A 103 11.94 13.79 -8.57
N PHE A 104 12.06 12.72 -9.36
CA PHE A 104 11.15 11.58 -9.26
C PHE A 104 11.35 10.74 -7.98
N TYR A 105 12.59 10.54 -7.49
CA TYR A 105 12.79 9.92 -6.17
C TYR A 105 12.16 10.74 -5.04
N LEU A 106 12.28 12.07 -5.09
CA LEU A 106 11.67 12.95 -4.10
C LEU A 106 10.14 12.90 -4.16
N ALA A 107 9.55 12.98 -5.36
CA ALA A 107 8.11 12.85 -5.53
C ALA A 107 7.61 11.49 -5.03
N GLY A 108 8.31 10.41 -5.40
CA GLY A 108 8.01 9.05 -4.92
C GLY A 108 8.05 8.94 -3.41
N LEU A 109 9.04 9.56 -2.76
CA LEU A 109 9.17 9.62 -1.29
C LEU A 109 7.99 10.35 -0.66
N ILE A 110 7.61 11.52 -1.18
CA ILE A 110 6.47 12.29 -0.67
C ILE A 110 5.19 11.44 -0.72
N PHE A 111 4.94 10.77 -1.86
CA PHE A 111 3.79 9.88 -1.99
C PHE A 111 3.89 8.64 -1.09
N SER A 112 5.08 8.07 -0.85
CA SER A 112 5.27 6.98 0.13
C SER A 112 4.90 7.44 1.54
N VAL A 113 5.22 8.69 1.91
CA VAL A 113 4.84 9.25 3.23
C VAL A 113 3.33 9.54 3.29
N LEU A 114 2.72 9.95 2.16
CA LEU A 114 1.28 10.20 2.06
C LEU A 114 0.41 8.96 2.35
N HIS A 115 0.99 7.76 2.35
CA HIS A 115 0.32 6.55 2.81
C HIS A 115 -0.16 6.64 4.27
N PHE A 116 0.69 7.16 5.18
CA PHE A 116 0.47 7.04 6.62
C PHE A 116 -0.74 7.81 7.17
N PRO A 117 -1.14 8.98 6.63
CA PRO A 117 -2.40 9.64 6.99
C PRO A 117 -3.66 8.77 6.89
N PHE A 118 -3.68 7.73 6.06
CA PHE A 118 -4.81 6.79 5.94
C PHE A 118 -4.85 5.75 7.06
N GLY A 119 -3.74 5.56 7.78
CA GLY A 119 -3.55 4.55 8.81
C GLY A 119 -4.59 4.58 9.94
N PRO A 120 -4.85 5.73 10.60
CA PRO A 120 -5.81 5.80 11.70
C PRO A 120 -7.22 5.36 11.29
N GLY A 121 -7.69 5.80 10.11
CA GLY A 121 -9.00 5.42 9.58
C GLY A 121 -9.07 3.92 9.26
N ALA A 122 -8.05 3.38 8.60
CA ALA A 122 -7.97 1.96 8.30
C ALA A 122 -7.96 1.10 9.58
N MET A 123 -7.12 1.45 10.55
CA MET A 123 -7.01 0.73 11.82
C MET A 123 -8.29 0.76 12.64
N ARG A 124 -9.04 1.88 12.60
CA ARG A 124 -10.35 1.97 13.26
C ARG A 124 -11.32 0.90 12.74
N HIS A 125 -11.39 0.69 11.43
CA HIS A 125 -12.28 -0.30 10.84
C HIS A 125 -11.81 -1.74 11.08
N LEU A 126 -10.49 -1.99 10.99
CA LEU A 126 -9.92 -3.30 11.30
C LEU A 126 -10.13 -3.68 12.77
N ASN A 127 -9.93 -2.74 13.70
CA ASN A 127 -10.18 -2.96 15.12
C ASN A 127 -11.67 -3.17 15.41
N HIS A 128 -12.56 -2.43 14.75
CA HIS A 128 -14.01 -2.65 14.86
C HIS A 128 -14.39 -4.10 14.56
N VAL A 129 -13.84 -4.66 13.48
CA VAL A 129 -14.12 -6.05 13.09
C VAL A 129 -13.41 -7.05 14.01
N LYS A 130 -12.18 -6.75 14.40
CA LYS A 130 -11.40 -7.59 15.33
C LYS A 130 -12.06 -7.73 16.70
N ASP A 131 -12.60 -6.64 17.20
CA ASP A 131 -13.25 -6.58 18.51
C ASP A 131 -14.76 -6.94 18.41
N ASP A 132 -15.19 -7.42 17.23
CA ASP A 132 -16.56 -7.86 16.92
C ASP A 132 -17.65 -6.84 17.32
N MET A 133 -17.42 -5.57 16.98
CA MET A 133 -18.28 -4.45 17.37
C MET A 133 -19.48 -4.23 16.42
N GLY A 134 -19.69 -5.11 15.44
CA GLY A 134 -20.76 -5.00 14.48
C GLY A 134 -22.14 -5.32 15.07
N VAL A 135 -23.19 -4.67 14.56
CA VAL A 135 -24.58 -4.97 14.93
C VAL A 135 -25.17 -6.00 13.95
N GLU A 136 -25.34 -7.25 14.39
CA GLU A 136 -25.88 -8.30 13.51
C GLU A 136 -27.28 -7.94 12.99
N GLY A 137 -27.47 -8.08 11.68
CA GLY A 137 -28.72 -7.72 11.01
C GLY A 137 -28.86 -6.24 10.65
N ASP A 138 -27.90 -5.38 11.00
CA ASP A 138 -27.82 -3.99 10.53
C ASP A 138 -26.80 -3.86 9.38
N PRO A 139 -27.24 -3.71 8.12
CA PRO A 139 -26.34 -3.62 6.97
C PRO A 139 -25.44 -2.36 6.96
N GLY A 140 -25.74 -1.37 7.80
CA GLY A 140 -24.96 -0.14 7.95
C GLY A 140 -23.96 -0.18 9.12
N ALA A 141 -24.14 -1.10 10.06
CA ALA A 141 -23.36 -1.14 11.30
C ALA A 141 -22.73 -2.51 11.61
N ASP A 142 -22.93 -3.54 10.78
CA ASP A 142 -22.28 -4.83 10.95
C ASP A 142 -20.78 -4.82 10.53
N ASN A 143 -20.06 -5.92 10.80
CA ASN A 143 -18.63 -6.04 10.48
C ASN A 143 -18.37 -5.96 8.98
N THR A 144 -19.30 -6.45 8.15
CA THR A 144 -19.21 -6.33 6.69
C THR A 144 -19.23 -4.87 6.25
N ALA A 145 -20.08 -4.02 6.85
CA ALA A 145 -20.12 -2.59 6.58
C ALA A 145 -18.80 -1.89 6.95
N SER A 146 -18.20 -2.27 8.08
CA SER A 146 -16.88 -1.79 8.48
C SER A 146 -15.78 -2.21 7.49
N MET A 147 -15.80 -3.47 7.03
CA MET A 147 -14.85 -3.97 6.03
C MET A 147 -15.02 -3.31 4.65
N VAL A 148 -16.25 -3.01 4.22
CA VAL A 148 -16.51 -2.22 3.00
C VAL A 148 -15.86 -0.83 3.12
N SER A 149 -16.02 -0.19 4.27
CA SER A 149 -15.41 1.12 4.55
C SER A 149 -13.88 1.04 4.55
N TRP A 150 -13.32 -0.01 5.15
CA TRP A 150 -11.89 -0.27 5.11
C TRP A 150 -11.37 -0.48 3.68
N LEU A 151 -12.04 -1.31 2.87
CA LEU A 151 -11.66 -1.54 1.47
C LEU A 151 -11.65 -0.22 0.68
N ARG A 152 -12.63 0.65 0.91
CA ARG A 152 -12.67 1.97 0.26
C ARG A 152 -11.47 2.82 0.62
N ILE A 153 -11.05 2.82 1.90
CA ILE A 153 -9.82 3.49 2.34
C ILE A 153 -8.61 2.84 1.65
N ASN A 154 -8.54 1.51 1.62
CA ASN A 154 -7.46 0.74 1.02
C ASN A 154 -7.27 1.11 -0.47
N SER A 155 -8.35 1.07 -1.26
CA SER A 155 -8.32 1.41 -2.68
C SER A 155 -8.01 2.90 -2.91
N THR A 156 -8.55 3.80 -2.08
CA THR A 156 -8.28 5.25 -2.21
C THR A 156 -6.80 5.51 -1.98
N ARG A 157 -6.24 5.02 -0.87
CA ARG A 157 -4.81 5.14 -0.54
C ARG A 157 -3.92 4.55 -1.63
N ALA A 158 -4.28 3.37 -2.15
CA ALA A 158 -3.55 2.74 -3.24
C ALA A 158 -3.46 3.65 -4.47
N PHE A 159 -4.57 4.30 -4.82
CA PHE A 159 -4.65 5.13 -6.02
C PHE A 159 -3.97 6.50 -5.86
N VAL A 160 -4.08 7.14 -4.69
CA VAL A 160 -3.59 8.52 -4.49
C VAL A 160 -2.19 8.61 -3.89
N ALA A 161 -1.70 7.55 -3.25
CA ALA A 161 -0.39 7.51 -2.63
C ALA A 161 0.49 6.40 -3.23
N ASP A 162 0.05 5.15 -3.13
CA ASP A 162 0.94 4.01 -3.42
C ASP A 162 1.30 3.90 -4.92
N LEU A 163 0.31 4.01 -5.81
CA LEU A 163 0.49 3.95 -7.26
C LEU A 163 1.31 5.15 -7.81
N PRO A 164 1.03 6.41 -7.41
CA PRO A 164 1.90 7.53 -7.75
C PRO A 164 3.33 7.36 -7.24
N SER A 165 3.50 6.85 -6.01
CA SER A 165 4.82 6.59 -5.43
C SER A 165 5.62 5.58 -6.27
N TRP A 166 5.00 4.44 -6.58
CA TRP A 166 5.58 3.41 -7.43
C TRP A 166 5.94 3.94 -8.82
N THR A 167 5.03 4.68 -9.45
CA THR A 167 5.25 5.26 -10.79
C THR A 167 6.46 6.21 -10.77
N CYS A 168 6.57 7.05 -9.74
CA CYS A 168 7.72 7.93 -9.57
C CYS A 168 9.02 7.15 -9.42
N TYR A 169 9.07 6.13 -8.56
CA TYR A 169 10.27 5.31 -8.41
C TYR A 169 10.64 4.53 -9.67
N PHE A 170 9.65 4.06 -10.43
CA PHE A 170 9.88 3.39 -11.71
C PHE A 170 10.56 4.35 -12.69
N VAL A 171 10.00 5.55 -12.87
CA VAL A 171 10.59 6.57 -13.76
C VAL A 171 11.96 7.00 -13.27
N ALA A 172 12.13 7.21 -11.96
CA ALA A 172 13.42 7.58 -11.37
C ALA A 172 14.50 6.53 -11.68
N PHE A 173 14.18 5.25 -11.50
CA PHE A 173 15.08 4.14 -11.80
C PHE A 173 15.41 4.06 -13.29
N MET A 174 14.41 4.17 -14.18
CA MET A 174 14.63 4.15 -15.63
C MET A 174 15.53 5.31 -16.08
N VAL A 175 15.32 6.52 -15.56
CA VAL A 175 16.15 7.70 -15.88
C VAL A 175 17.56 7.58 -15.27
N ALA A 176 17.70 6.93 -14.12
CA ALA A 176 18.99 6.68 -13.49
C ALA A 176 19.84 5.62 -14.22
N MET A 177 19.19 4.74 -14.98
CA MET A 177 19.83 3.71 -15.82
C MET A 177 20.11 4.17 -17.25
N SER A 178 19.24 5.01 -17.83
CA SER A 178 19.35 5.57 -19.18
C SER A 178 20.46 6.58 -19.29
#